data_AF-A0A2S7UW74-F1
#
_entry.id   AF-A0A2S7UW74-F1
#
_cell.length_a   1.000
_cell.length_b   1.000
_cell.length_c   1.000
_cell.angle_alpha   90.00
_cell.angle_beta   90.00
_cell.angle_gamma   90.00
#
_symmetry.space_group_name_H-M   'P 1'
#
loop_
_entity.id
_entity.type
_entity.pdbx_description
1 polymer ?
#
loop_
_entity_poly.entity_id
_entity_poly.type
_entity_poly.pdbx_seq_one_letter_code
_entity_poly.pdbx_strand_id
1 'polypeptide(L)'
;MLIRAFKSQYNLQANYYKESYWLSMICSAIVLPIAYYLCSFVFVAFEIESDVPLRQYDQLIVITCLIICLVIVAICLYIGWVLSSKLFYGRKFKNGEITKAELTDITYKGHYPKKWQK
;
A
#
# COMPACT_ATOMS: atom_id res chain seq x y z
N MET A 1 9.55 -6.98 11.45
CA MET A 1 8.89 -7.54 10.25
C MET A 1 9.24 -6.70 9.01
N LEU A 2 9.02 -5.38 9.04
CA LEU A 2 9.39 -4.41 7.98
C LEU A 2 10.85 -4.49 7.49
N ILE A 3 11.83 -4.57 8.39
CA ILE A 3 13.26 -4.66 8.02
C ILE A 3 13.54 -5.88 7.11
N ARG A 4 12.85 -7.01 7.35
CA ARG A 4 13.01 -8.21 6.54
C ARG A 4 12.37 -8.07 5.17
N ALA A 5 11.22 -7.40 5.08
CA ALA A 5 10.54 -7.12 3.81
C ALA A 5 11.41 -6.20 2.93
N PHE A 6 11.91 -5.09 3.49
CA PHE A 6 12.82 -4.19 2.77
C PHE A 6 14.09 -4.89 2.29
N LYS A 7 14.72 -5.71 3.15
CA LYS A 7 15.89 -6.49 2.77
C LYS A 7 15.56 -7.49 1.66
N SER A 8 14.40 -8.15 1.74
CA SER A 8 13.94 -9.06 0.69
C SER A 8 13.72 -8.34 -0.65
N GLN A 9 13.22 -7.11 -0.62
CA GLN A 9 12.96 -6.33 -1.82
C GLN A 9 14.26 -5.78 -2.44
N TYR A 10 15.21 -5.34 -1.61
CA TYR A 10 16.53 -4.91 -2.06
C TYR A 10 17.34 -6.05 -2.69
N ASN A 11 17.19 -7.27 -2.14
CA ASN A 11 17.92 -8.44 -2.63
C ASN A 11 17.26 -9.14 -3.82
N LEU A 12 16.16 -8.60 -4.39
CA LEU A 12 15.54 -9.17 -5.59
C LEU A 12 16.47 -9.05 -6.81
N GLN A 13 16.44 -10.07 -7.67
CA GLN A 13 17.03 -9.98 -9.01
C GLN A 13 16.32 -8.88 -9.81
N ALA A 14 17.04 -8.24 -10.73
CA ALA A 14 16.59 -7.04 -11.43
C ALA A 14 15.23 -7.21 -12.13
N ASN A 15 14.98 -8.37 -12.74
CA ASN A 15 13.72 -8.67 -13.43
C ASN A 15 12.54 -8.67 -12.46
N TYR A 16 12.64 -9.39 -11.33
CA TYR A 16 11.57 -9.47 -10.33
C TYR A 16 11.39 -8.17 -9.54
N TYR A 17 12.48 -7.41 -9.33
CA TYR A 17 12.39 -6.07 -8.75
C TYR A 17 11.59 -5.13 -9.65
N LYS A 18 11.90 -5.11 -10.96
CA LYS A 18 11.19 -4.27 -11.94
C LYS A 18 9.71 -4.63 -12.02
N GLU A 19 9.37 -5.92 -12.05
CA GLU A 19 7.97 -6.37 -12.02
C GLU A 19 7.24 -5.89 -10.77
N SER A 20 7.84 -6.09 -9.59
CA SER A 20 7.23 -5.67 -8.33
C SER A 20 7.09 -4.15 -8.22
N TYR A 21 8.05 -3.40 -8.75
CA TYR A 21 8.01 -1.95 -8.79
C TYR A 21 6.85 -1.45 -9.65
N TRP A 22 6.69 -2.00 -10.87
CA TRP A 22 5.57 -1.64 -11.74
C TRP A 22 4.22 -1.97 -11.13
N LEU A 23 4.09 -3.14 -10.49
CA LEU A 23 2.88 -3.51 -9.77
C LEU A 23 2.56 -2.50 -8.67
N SER A 24 3.56 -2.11 -7.87
CA SER A 24 3.41 -1.12 -6.81
C SER A 24 3.00 0.26 -7.33
N MET A 25 3.61 0.70 -8.44
CA MET A 25 3.29 1.98 -9.08
C MET A 25 1.84 2.01 -9.59
N ILE A 26 1.41 0.98 -10.33
CA ILE A 26 0.04 0.89 -10.85
C ILE A 26 -0.97 0.81 -9.71
N CYS A 27 -0.69 -0.01 -8.69
CA CYS A 27 -1.53 -0.12 -7.50
C CYS A 27 -1.69 1.23 -6.80
N SER A 28 -0.59 1.94 -6.55
CA SER A 28 -0.62 3.25 -5.88
C SER A 28 -1.37 4.29 -6.70
N ALA A 29 -1.23 4.28 -8.02
CA ALA A 29 -1.96 5.19 -8.92
C ALA A 29 -3.49 5.02 -8.84
N ILE A 30 -3.98 3.81 -8.53
CA ILE A 30 -5.41 3.54 -8.37
C ILE A 30 -5.89 3.81 -6.94
N VAL A 31 -5.07 3.45 -5.95
CA VAL A 31 -5.44 3.47 -4.53
C VAL A 31 -5.36 4.88 -3.94
N LEU A 32 -4.40 5.70 -4.35
CA LEU A 32 -4.25 7.06 -3.84
C LEU A 32 -5.46 7.96 -4.15
N PRO A 33 -6.06 7.95 -5.35
CA PRO A 33 -7.31 8.66 -5.61
C PRO A 33 -8.46 8.21 -4.70
N ILE A 34 -8.57 6.91 -4.42
CA ILE A 34 -9.59 6.37 -3.51
C ILE A 34 -9.34 6.88 -2.08
N ALA A 35 -8.08 6.83 -1.62
CA ALA A 35 -7.70 7.34 -0.31
C ALA A 35 -7.97 8.85 -0.19
N TYR A 36 -7.67 9.63 -1.24
CA TYR A 36 -7.97 11.06 -1.30
C TYR A 36 -9.47 11.33 -1.14
N TYR A 37 -10.31 10.59 -1.87
CA TYR A 37 -11.76 10.70 -1.76
C TYR A 37 -12.26 10.34 -0.35
N LEU A 38 -11.72 9.29 0.27
CA LEU A 38 -12.05 8.95 1.66
C LEU A 38 -11.61 10.04 2.64
N CYS A 39 -10.43 10.63 2.47
CA CYS A 39 -9.97 11.75 3.27
C CYS A 39 -10.87 12.98 3.12
N SER A 40 -11.41 13.25 1.93
CA SER A 40 -12.37 14.36 1.74
C SER A 40 -13.66 14.17 2.54
N PHE A 41 -14.15 12.93 2.70
CA PHE A 41 -15.27 12.67 3.60
C PHE A 41 -14.94 12.93 5.05
N VAL A 42 -13.71 12.63 5.48
CA VAL A 42 -13.25 12.97 6.83
C VAL A 42 -13.23 14.48 7.01
N PHE A 43 -12.69 15.25 6.05
CA PHE A 43 -12.73 16.72 6.13
C PHE A 43 -14.15 17.24 6.28
N VAL A 44 -15.11 16.72 5.51
CA VAL A 44 -16.53 17.09 5.64
C VAL A 44 -17.08 16.72 7.02
N ALA A 45 -16.75 15.55 7.56
CA ALA A 45 -17.22 15.10 8.87
C ALA A 45 -16.66 15.94 10.04
N PHE A 46 -15.49 16.56 9.85
CA PHE A 46 -14.89 17.49 10.81
C PHE A 46 -15.20 18.96 10.50
N GLU A 47 -16.12 19.23 9.56
CA GLU A 47 -16.52 20.59 9.12
C GLU A 47 -15.33 21.44 8.67
N ILE A 48 -14.30 20.80 8.09
CA ILE A 48 -13.13 21.48 7.54
C ILE A 48 -13.45 21.91 6.11
N GLU A 49 -13.76 23.18 5.96
CA GLU A 49 -13.97 23.86 4.68
C GLU A 49 -12.63 24.06 3.94
N SER A 50 -12.65 23.82 2.62
CA SER A 50 -11.44 23.86 1.78
C SER A 50 -10.91 25.27 1.49
N ASP A 51 -11.75 26.28 1.66
CA ASP A 51 -11.47 27.70 1.43
C ASP A 51 -11.01 28.43 2.71
N VAL A 52 -11.10 27.77 3.86
CA VAL A 52 -10.67 28.30 5.14
C VAL A 52 -9.26 27.80 5.47
N PRO A 53 -8.29 28.70 5.77
CA PRO A 53 -6.95 28.30 6.15
C PRO A 53 -6.94 27.40 7.40
N LEU A 54 -6.24 26.25 7.34
CA LEU A 54 -6.14 25.28 8.44
C LEU A 54 -5.75 25.86 9.81
N ARG A 55 -4.97 26.96 9.82
CA ARG A 55 -4.57 27.69 11.04
C ARG A 55 -5.74 28.33 11.81
N GLN A 56 -6.91 28.45 11.20
CA GLN A 56 -8.11 29.02 11.82
C GLN A 56 -8.91 27.98 12.59
N TYR A 57 -8.60 26.68 12.40
CA TYR A 57 -9.24 25.59 13.11
C TYR A 57 -8.52 25.28 14.43
N ASP A 58 -9.25 24.66 15.35
CA ASP A 58 -8.67 24.13 16.57
C ASP A 58 -7.57 23.10 16.26
N GLN A 59 -6.42 23.26 16.93
CA GLN A 59 -5.25 22.41 16.69
C GLN A 59 -5.54 20.93 16.94
N LEU A 60 -6.38 20.60 17.92
CA LEU A 60 -6.79 19.22 18.20
C LEU A 60 -7.60 18.63 17.04
N ILE A 61 -8.51 19.42 16.45
CA ILE A 61 -9.29 19.02 15.27
C ILE A 61 -8.36 18.72 14.09
N VAL A 62 -7.44 19.64 13.80
CA VAL A 62 -6.49 19.48 12.68
C VAL A 62 -5.61 18.25 12.86
N ILE A 63 -5.04 18.04 14.05
CA ILE A 63 -4.19 16.88 14.34
C ILE A 63 -4.99 15.58 14.26
N THR A 64 -6.20 15.55 14.84
CA THR A 64 -7.05 14.36 14.82
C THR A 64 -7.42 13.99 13.39
N CYS A 65 -7.85 14.98 12.59
CA CYS A 65 -8.18 14.77 11.19
C CYS A 65 -6.97 14.26 10.39
N LEU A 66 -5.78 14.83 10.60
CA LEU A 66 -4.55 14.39 9.96
C LEU A 66 -4.22 12.93 10.29
N ILE A 67 -4.31 12.54 11.57
CA ILE A 67 -4.06 11.17 12.02
C ILE A 67 -5.04 10.20 11.35
N ILE A 68 -6.33 10.54 11.30
CA ILE A 68 -7.35 9.71 10.65
C ILE A 68 -7.03 9.56 9.15
N CYS A 69 -6.71 10.64 8.45
CA CYS A 69 -6.32 10.59 7.05
C CYS A 69 -5.08 9.73 6.81
N LEU A 70 -4.05 9.81 7.67
CA LEU A 70 -2.87 8.95 7.59
C LEU A 70 -3.21 7.47 7.77
N VAL A 71 -4.11 7.16 8.72
CA VAL A 71 -4.60 5.79 8.95
C VAL A 71 -5.37 5.28 7.73
N ILE A 72 -6.26 6.10 7.15
CA ILE A 72 -6.99 5.76 5.92
C ILE A 72 -6.02 5.45 4.78
N VAL A 73 -5.04 6.33 4.54
CA VAL A 73 -4.04 6.11 3.49
C VAL A 73 -3.27 4.80 3.73
N ALA A 74 -2.83 4.53 4.96
CA ALA A 74 -2.12 3.30 5.30
C ALA A 74 -2.98 2.04 5.05
N ILE A 75 -4.26 2.07 5.44
CA ILE A 75 -5.21 0.97 5.21
C ILE A 75 -5.45 0.77 3.72
N CYS A 76 -5.71 1.84 2.97
CA CYS A 76 -5.91 1.80 1.54
C CYS A 76 -4.71 1.20 0.82
N LEU A 77 -3.49 1.69 1.12
CA LEU A 77 -2.25 1.16 0.55
C LEU A 77 -2.05 -0.33 0.88
N TYR A 78 -2.35 -0.73 2.12
CA TYR A 78 -2.25 -2.14 2.52
C TYR A 78 -3.26 -3.03 1.79
N ILE A 79 -4.53 -2.64 1.73
CA ILE A 79 -5.57 -3.39 1.00
C ILE A 79 -5.23 -3.46 -0.48
N GLY A 80 -4.84 -2.33 -1.08
CA GLY A 80 -4.38 -2.24 -2.46
C GLY A 80 -3.24 -3.20 -2.74
N TRP A 81 -2.20 -3.18 -1.89
CA TRP A 81 -1.07 -4.11 -1.98
C TRP A 81 -1.53 -5.56 -1.94
N VAL A 82 -2.35 -5.94 -0.96
CA VAL A 82 -2.84 -7.31 -0.80
C VAL A 82 -3.63 -7.77 -2.03
N LEU A 83 -4.53 -6.94 -2.55
CA LEU A 83 -5.34 -7.26 -3.72
C LEU A 83 -4.48 -7.36 -4.99
N SER A 84 -3.63 -6.38 -5.26
CA SER A 84 -2.74 -6.37 -6.42
C SER A 84 -1.75 -7.52 -6.38
N SER A 85 -1.17 -7.80 -5.22
CA SER A 85 -0.27 -8.94 -4.99
C SER A 85 -0.98 -10.27 -5.25
N LYS A 86 -2.19 -10.47 -4.70
CA LYS A 86 -2.98 -11.67 -4.97
C LYS A 86 -3.36 -11.83 -6.43
N LEU A 87 -3.72 -10.75 -7.13
CA LEU A 87 -4.08 -10.82 -8.55
C LEU A 87 -2.86 -11.15 -9.42
N PHE A 88 -1.73 -10.50 -9.17
CA PHE A 88 -0.52 -10.66 -9.97
C PHE A 88 0.20 -11.98 -9.66
N TYR A 89 0.57 -12.20 -8.41
CA TYR A 89 1.26 -13.43 -7.99
C TYR A 89 0.33 -14.62 -7.91
N GLY A 90 -0.99 -14.43 -7.77
CA GLY A 90 -1.96 -15.51 -7.89
C GLY A 90 -2.00 -16.13 -9.29
N ARG A 91 -1.71 -15.37 -10.35
CA ARG A 91 -1.50 -15.94 -11.70
C ARG A 91 -0.25 -16.82 -11.72
N LYS A 92 0.87 -16.36 -11.16
CA LYS A 92 2.11 -17.15 -11.02
C LYS A 92 1.89 -18.42 -10.18
N PHE A 93 1.05 -18.37 -9.16
CA PHE A 93 0.64 -19.55 -8.39
C PHE A 93 -0.16 -20.54 -9.25
N LYS A 94 -1.14 -20.06 -10.01
CA LYS A 94 -1.92 -20.91 -10.94
C LYS A 94 -1.06 -21.57 -12.02
N ASN A 95 0.02 -20.90 -12.44
CA ASN A 95 0.99 -21.43 -13.41
C ASN A 95 2.02 -22.39 -12.78
N GLY A 96 1.99 -22.62 -11.47
CA GLY A 96 2.96 -23.48 -10.77
C GLY A 96 4.33 -22.84 -10.55
N GLU A 97 4.50 -21.54 -10.80
CA GLU A 97 5.78 -20.83 -10.64
C GLU A 97 6.12 -20.55 -9.16
N ILE A 98 5.09 -20.46 -8.31
CA ILE A 98 5.22 -20.27 -6.86
C ILE A 98 4.28 -21.19 -6.10
N THR A 99 4.65 -21.52 -4.87
CA THR A 99 3.83 -22.30 -3.93
C THR A 99 2.80 -21.42 -3.22
N LYS A 100 1.79 -22.05 -2.61
CA LYS A 100 0.77 -21.33 -1.81
C LYS A 100 1.39 -20.58 -0.62
N ALA A 101 2.43 -21.16 -0.01
CA ALA A 101 3.17 -20.54 1.08
C ALA A 101 3.92 -19.28 0.60
N GLU A 102 4.61 -19.37 -0.54
CA GLU A 102 5.29 -18.23 -1.17
C GLU A 102 4.30 -17.12 -1.54
N LEU A 103 3.14 -17.44 -2.10
CA LEU A 103 2.10 -16.45 -2.40
C LEU A 103 1.64 -15.71 -1.13
N THR A 104 1.39 -16.45 -0.05
CA THR A 104 0.94 -15.88 1.23
C THR A 104 2.01 -14.97 1.83
N ASP A 105 3.27 -15.39 1.79
CA ASP A 105 4.40 -14.62 2.30
C ASP A 105 4.65 -13.34 1.48
N ILE A 106 4.51 -13.37 0.16
CA ILE A 106 4.61 -12.16 -0.68
C ILE A 106 3.43 -11.22 -0.35
N THR A 107 2.21 -11.73 -0.32
CA THR A 107 1.00 -10.92 -0.12
C THR A 107 0.95 -10.25 1.25
N TYR A 108 1.22 -10.98 2.33
CA TYR A 108 0.99 -10.48 3.70
C TYR A 108 2.27 -10.05 4.42
N LYS A 109 3.44 -10.54 3.99
CA LYS A 109 4.72 -10.24 4.66
C LYS A 109 5.70 -9.46 3.77
N GLY A 110 5.39 -9.28 2.49
CA GLY A 110 6.31 -8.67 1.52
C GLY A 110 7.62 -9.44 1.37
N HIS A 111 7.59 -10.76 1.63
CA HIS A 111 8.79 -11.60 1.55
C HIS A 111 8.76 -12.42 0.26
N TYR A 112 9.76 -12.19 -0.58
CA TYR A 112 9.89 -12.86 -1.87
C TYR A 112 10.65 -14.20 -1.75
N PRO A 113 10.36 -15.18 -2.61
CA PRO A 113 11.07 -16.45 -2.66
C PRO A 113 12.58 -16.27 -2.76
N LYS A 114 13.36 -17.11 -2.07
CA LYS A 114 14.83 -17.10 -2.16
C LYS A 114 15.34 -17.29 -3.60
N LYS A 115 14.62 -18.08 -4.41
CA LYS A 115 14.92 -18.30 -5.84
C LYS A 115 14.84 -17.02 -6.70
N TRP A 116 14.19 -15.96 -6.21
CA TRP A 116 14.09 -14.66 -6.88
C TRP A 116 15.07 -13.63 -6.31
N GLN A 117 15.84 -14.01 -5.29
CA GLN A 117 16.85 -13.17 -4.67
C GLN A 117 18.23 -13.37 -5.33
N LYS A 118 19.12 -12.39 -5.18
CA LYS A 118 20.52 -12.44 -5.59
C LYS A 118 21.35 -13.26 -4.61
#